data_AF-A0A7X8MJI9-F1
#
_entry.id   AF-A0A7X8MJI9-F1
#
_cell.length_a   1.000
_cell.length_b   1.000
_cell.length_c   1.000
_cell.angle_alpha   90.00
_cell.angle_beta   90.00
_cell.angle_gamma   90.00
#
_symmetry.space_group_name_H-M   'P 1'
#
loop_
_entity.id
_entity.type
_entity.pdbx_description
1 polymer ?
#
loop_
_entity_poly.entity_id
_entity_poly.type
_entity_poly.pdbx_seq_one_letter_code
_entity_poly.pdbx_strand_id
1 'polypeptide(L)' 'MIPPSTKEIIDIGDSKYAVIVAVARRARALSEDKKNDEDYRLSSMVTDALSEIISGTIKISS' A
#
# COMPACT_ATOMS: atom_id res chain seq x y z
N MET A 1 -8.81 -10.85 -1.42
CA MET A 1 -7.49 -10.86 -2.08
C MET A 1 -6.67 -11.99 -1.49
N ILE A 2 -5.99 -12.80 -2.31
CA ILE A 2 -4.88 -13.64 -1.81
C ILE A 2 -3.66 -12.71 -1.84
N PRO A 3 -3.12 -12.29 -0.68
CA PRO A 3 -1.95 -11.42 -0.67
C PRO A 3 -0.75 -12.17 -1.28
N PRO A 4 0.08 -11.50 -2.10
CA PRO A 4 1.29 -12.11 -2.63
C PRO A 4 2.20 -12.55 -1.48
N SER A 5 3.06 -13.52 -1.78
CA SER A 5 4.05 -13.97 -0.82
C SER A 5 4.97 -12.81 -0.41
N THR A 6 5.47 -12.85 0.82
CA THR A 6 6.42 -11.84 1.31
C THR A 6 7.64 -11.70 0.38
N LYS A 7 8.03 -12.78 -0.30
CA LYS A 7 9.11 -12.77 -1.29
C LYS A 7 8.77 -11.89 -2.49
N GLU A 8 7.60 -12.08 -3.09
CA GLU A 8 7.14 -11.28 -4.23
C GLU A 8 6.99 -9.80 -3.85
N ILE A 9 6.52 -9.51 -2.63
CA ILE A 9 6.42 -8.14 -2.12
C ILE A 9 7.80 -7.47 -2.02
N ILE A 10 8.81 -8.20 -1.54
CA ILE A 10 10.17 -7.69 -1.44
C ILE A 10 10.77 -7.51 -2.83
N ASP A 11 10.51 -8.41 -3.78
CA ASP A 11 11.05 -8.30 -5.15
C ASP A 11 10.52 -7.06 -5.91
N ILE A 12 9.38 -6.47 -5.49
CA ILE A 12 8.80 -5.25 -6.09
C ILE A 12 9.55 -3.97 -5.68
N GLY A 13 10.30 -3.97 -4.58
CA GLY A 13 11.05 -2.81 -4.11
C GLY A 13 12.49 -3.13 -3.78
N ASP A 14 13.39 -2.14 -3.80
CA ASP A 14 14.83 -2.39 -3.54
C ASP A 14 15.11 -2.98 -2.13
N SER A 15 14.18 -2.84 -1.19
CA SER A 15 14.25 -3.47 0.13
C SER A 15 12.87 -3.65 0.77
N LYS A 16 12.78 -4.57 1.74
CA LYS A 16 11.57 -4.74 2.57
C LYS A 16 11.10 -3.44 3.25
N TYR A 17 12.05 -2.58 3.63
CA TYR A 17 11.76 -1.32 4.28
C TYR A 17 11.21 -0.28 3.29
N ALA A 18 11.73 -0.27 2.05
CA ALA A 18 11.21 0.59 0.99
C ALA A 18 9.73 0.28 0.71
N VAL A 19 9.36 -1.00 0.69
CA VAL A 19 7.97 -1.42 0.50
C VAL A 19 7.09 -0.99 1.67
N ILE A 20 7.53 -1.20 2.92
CA ILE A 20 6.79 -0.77 4.12
C ILE A 20 6.56 0.75 4.10
N VAL A 21 7.60 1.54 3.81
CA VAL A 21 7.51 3.00 3.76
C VAL A 21 6.57 3.46 2.64
N ALA A 22 6.66 2.85 1.46
CA ALA A 22 5.77 3.18 0.35
C ALA A 22 4.30 2.88 0.67
N VAL A 23 4.01 1.71 1.22
CA VAL A 23 2.65 1.33 1.66
C VAL A 23 2.14 2.30 2.72
N ALA A 24 2.94 2.63 3.74
CA ALA A 24 2.54 3.53 4.81
C ALA A 24 2.25 4.95 4.30
N ARG A 25 3.09 5.48 3.41
CA ARG A 25 2.87 6.79 2.75
C ARG A 25 1.58 6.79 1.95
N ARG A 26 1.32 5.73 1.18
CA ARG A 26 0.13 5.63 0.35
C ARG A 26 -1.15 5.45 1.17
N ALA A 27 -1.12 4.59 2.19
CA ALA A 27 -2.25 4.39 3.10
C ALA A 27 -2.62 5.69 3.82
N ARG A 28 -1.64 6.52 4.18
CA ARG A 28 -1.89 7.85 4.76
C ARG A 28 -2.58 8.80 3.77
N ALA A 29 -2.15 8.83 2.52
CA ALA A 29 -2.81 9.63 1.48
C ALA A 29 -4.26 9.20 1.29
N LEU A 30 -4.51 7.90 1.13
CA LEU A 30 -5.87 7.35 1.03
C LEU A 30 -6.72 7.66 2.27
N SER A 31 -6.12 7.63 3.46
CA SER A 31 -6.80 7.95 4.70
C SER A 31 -7.21 9.42 4.77
N GLU A 32 -6.39 10.35 4.27
CA GLU A 32 -6.75 11.77 4.22
C GLU A 32 -7.84 12.04 3.18
N ASP A 33 -7.79 11.35 2.04
CA ASP A 33 -8.76 11.48 0.96
C ASP A 33 -10.15 10.94 1.37
N LYS A 34 -10.17 9.82 2.10
CA LYS A 34 -11.42 9.12 2.50
C LYS A 34 -11.88 9.41 3.93
N LYS A 35 -11.24 10.32 4.68
CA LYS A 35 -11.53 10.54 6.12
C LYS A 35 -12.98 10.94 6.45
N ASN A 36 -13.70 11.50 5.47
CA ASN A 36 -15.09 11.94 5.62
C ASN A 36 -16.08 10.97 4.94
N ASP A 37 -15.61 9.84 4.43
CA ASP A 37 -16.43 8.81 3.81
C ASP A 37 -17.08 7.94 4.91
N GLU A 38 -18.37 7.61 4.78
CA GLU A 38 -19.08 6.75 5.73
C GLU A 38 -18.51 5.32 5.75
N ASP A 39 -17.90 4.88 4.64
CA ASP A 39 -17.27 3.56 4.50
C ASP A 39 -15.79 3.53 4.93
N TYR A 40 -15.30 4.62 5.55
CA TYR A 40 -13.92 4.72 5.98
C TYR A 40 -13.54 3.62 6.97
N ARG A 41 -12.51 2.84 6.63
CA ARG A 41 -11.84 1.89 7.53
C ARG A 41 -10.33 1.98 7.38
N LEU A 42 -9.62 2.20 8.49
CA LEU A 42 -8.15 2.29 8.44
C LEU A 42 -7.50 1.00 7.89
N SER A 43 -8.05 -0.17 8.22
CA SER A 43 -7.56 -1.46 7.73
C SER A 43 -7.76 -1.67 6.22
N SER A 44 -8.80 -1.07 5.62
CA SER A 44 -8.96 -1.11 4.16
C SER A 44 -7.93 -0.22 3.48
N MET A 45 -7.52 0.91 4.08
CA MET A 45 -6.52 1.81 3.46
C MET A 45 -5.16 1.13 3.26
N VAL A 46 -4.73 0.31 4.22
CA VAL A 46 -3.48 -0.46 4.09
C VAL A 46 -3.60 -1.55 3.03
N THR A 47 -4.76 -2.21 2.98
CA THR A 47 -5.04 -3.27 2.01
C THR A 47 -5.09 -2.71 0.58
N ASP A 48 -5.75 -1.58 0.40
CA ASP A 48 -5.86 -0.85 -0.88
C ASP A 48 -4.47 -0.37 -1.32
N ALA A 49 -3.72 0.29 -0.43
CA ALA A 49 -2.38 0.79 -0.71
C ALA A 49 -1.42 -0.33 -1.15
N LEU A 50 -1.45 -1.47 -0.46
CA LEU A 50 -0.64 -2.63 -0.82
C LEU A 50 -1.05 -3.16 -2.21
N SER A 51 -2.36 -3.23 -2.49
CA SER A 51 -2.88 -3.68 -3.79
C SER A 51 -2.46 -2.77 -4.95
N GLU A 52 -2.48 -1.45 -4.74
CA GLU A 52 -2.03 -0.46 -5.73
C GLU A 52 -0.53 -0.56 -6.03
N ILE A 53 0.30 -0.87 -5.03
CA ILE A 53 1.73 -1.08 -5.21
C ILE A 53 1.99 -2.40 -5.96
N ILE A 54 1.31 -3.48 -5.58
CA ILE A 54 1.46 -4.79 -6.25
C ILE A 54 1.04 -4.74 -7.72
N SER A 55 -0.04 -4.02 -8.02
CA SER A 55 -0.52 -3.83 -9.40
C SER A 55 0.36 -2.91 -10.24
N GLY A 56 1.38 -2.26 -9.65
CA GLY A 56 2.22 -1.29 -10.34
C GLY A 56 1.55 0.07 -10.59
N THR A 57 0.36 0.29 -10.02
CA THR A 57 -0.37 1.57 -10.08
C THR A 57 0.44 2.67 -9.37
N ILE A 58 1.10 2.33 -8.26
CA ILE A 58 2.02 3.20 -7.53
C ILE A 58 3.41 2.60 -7.60
N LYS A 59 4.37 3.35 -8.17
CA LYS A 59 5.79 2.97 -8.15
C LYS A 59 6.43 3.38 -6.84
N ILE A 60 7.27 2.50 -6.29
CA ILE A 60 8.15 2.82 -5.17
C ILE A 60 9.28 3.69 -5.74
N SER A 61 9.19 5.01 -5.56
CA SER A 61 10.28 5.93 -5.85
C SER A 61 11.12 6.10 -4.58
N SER A 62 12.38 5.69 -4.65
CA SER A 62 13.42 5.93 -3.65
C SER A 62 13.80 7.41 -3.55
#